data_AF-A0A653LXL6-F1
#
_entry.id   AF-A0A653LXL6-F1
#
_cell.length_a   1.000
_cell.length_b   1.000
_cell.length_c   1.000
_cell.angle_alpha   90.00
_cell.angle_beta   90.00
_cell.angle_gamma   90.00
#
_symmetry.space_group_name_H-M   'P 1'
#
loop_
_entity.id
_entity.type
_entity.pdbx_description
1 polymer ?
#
loop_
_entity_poly.entity_id
_entity_poly.type
_entity_poly.pdbx_seq_one_letter_code
_entity_poly.pdbx_strand_id
1 'polypeptide(L)'
;MPLRRASNGFFFALWVAICAAAPEFLWQGLVSLVGHFSFTDAAAALLIGAILAFFVDPVLERVRALGEDAAHRRPEKSPAFAACEALSFAVVAVCVHEAITVYVAASHSNAQASENLATAVSQALQWAAMPFVITVAWLAARGPRWTAWPAAALAVVIGYLCGLVFEWGGRVIATTLIPSVLILIAGCVIVREQWDPSTFRRCARATAVVALSWLVLTGALQLALWLAHIESFRVYTSADFWSDLRFYIGWVTGLVVAPGLVAPINRHARPADDSWRRRR
;
A
#
# COMPACT_ATOMS: atom_id res chain seq x y z
N MET A 1 3.22 9.17 -25.86
CA MET A 1 2.24 8.39 -25.07
C MET A 1 2.80 7.39 -24.04
N PRO A 2 4.07 6.90 -24.08
CA PRO A 2 4.55 5.96 -23.04
C PRO A 2 4.85 6.64 -21.69
N LEU A 3 5.33 7.89 -21.68
CA LEU A 3 5.67 8.62 -20.45
C LEU A 3 4.49 8.80 -19.49
N ARG A 4 3.30 9.14 -20.02
CA ARG A 4 2.08 9.33 -19.22
C ARG A 4 1.58 8.02 -18.60
N ARG A 5 1.76 6.89 -19.30
CA ARG A 5 1.42 5.56 -18.77
C ARG A 5 2.40 5.13 -17.67
N ALA A 6 3.69 5.36 -17.88
CA ALA A 6 4.72 5.10 -16.87
C ALA A 6 4.49 5.94 -15.61
N SER A 7 4.23 7.24 -15.77
CA SER A 7 3.92 8.15 -14.66
C SER A 7 2.67 7.72 -13.89
N ASN A 8 1.55 7.43 -14.57
CA ASN A 8 0.34 6.93 -13.90
C ASN A 8 0.58 5.61 -13.16
N GLY A 9 1.40 4.71 -13.74
CA GLY A 9 1.77 3.45 -13.11
C GLY A 9 2.62 3.63 -11.85
N PHE A 10 3.60 4.53 -11.89
CA PHE A 10 4.41 4.89 -10.73
C PHE A 10 3.55 5.45 -9.59
N PHE A 11 2.68 6.40 -9.90
CA PHE A 11 1.78 7.01 -8.93
C PHE A 11 0.76 6.02 -8.35
N PHE A 12 0.31 5.07 -9.16
CA PHE A 12 -0.53 3.96 -8.70
C PHE A 12 0.23 3.05 -7.71
N ALA A 13 1.47 2.67 -8.04
CA ALA A 13 2.30 1.87 -7.13
C ALA A 13 2.58 2.61 -5.82
N LEU A 14 2.82 3.91 -5.89
CA LEU A 14 3.01 4.77 -4.72
C LEU A 14 1.75 4.83 -3.85
N TRP A 15 0.56 4.97 -4.46
CA TRP A 15 -0.71 4.90 -3.74
C TRP A 15 -0.86 3.60 -2.95
N VAL A 16 -0.63 2.45 -3.60
CA VAL A 16 -0.74 1.13 -2.96
C VAL A 16 0.26 1.01 -1.80
N ALA A 17 1.48 1.50 -1.99
CA ALA A 17 2.54 1.49 -0.99
C ALA A 17 2.21 2.33 0.26
N ILE A 18 1.70 3.54 0.05
CA ILE A 18 1.26 4.42 1.16
C ILE A 18 0.10 3.76 1.92
N CYS A 19 -0.88 3.18 1.21
CA CYS A 19 -2.00 2.49 1.84
C CYS A 19 -1.55 1.29 2.69
N ALA A 20 -0.53 0.56 2.26
CA ALA A 20 0.02 -0.57 3.00
C ALA A 20 0.73 -0.14 4.28
N ALA A 21 1.45 0.98 4.25
CA ALA A 21 2.19 1.49 5.41
C ALA A 21 1.28 2.22 6.42
N ALA A 22 0.20 2.86 5.95
CA ALA A 22 -0.65 3.73 6.77
C ALA A 22 -1.21 3.09 8.06
N PRO A 23 -1.72 1.84 8.07
CA PRO A 23 -2.24 1.23 9.31
C PRO A 23 -1.19 1.04 10.41
N GLU A 24 0.07 0.79 10.05
CA GLU A 24 1.15 0.68 11.03
C GLU A 24 1.40 2.05 11.69
N PHE A 25 1.46 3.12 10.90
CA PHE A 25 1.61 4.49 11.40
C PHE A 25 0.47 4.92 12.29
N LEU A 26 -0.77 4.64 11.88
CA LEU A 26 -1.95 4.97 12.67
C LEU A 26 -1.90 4.27 14.04
N TRP A 27 -1.50 3.01 14.07
CA TRP A 27 -1.40 2.26 15.32
C TRP A 27 -0.25 2.74 16.21
N GLN A 28 0.95 2.93 15.67
CA GLN A 28 2.08 3.45 16.46
C GLN A 28 1.73 4.81 17.05
N GLY A 29 1.11 5.67 16.25
CA GLY A 29 0.58 6.93 16.73
C GLY A 29 -0.42 6.74 17.88
N LEU A 30 -1.40 5.84 17.73
CA LEU A 30 -2.39 5.55 18.78
C LEU A 30 -1.76 4.99 20.06
N VAL A 31 -0.78 4.08 19.95
CA VAL A 31 -0.08 3.50 21.10
C VAL A 31 0.68 4.57 21.88
N SER A 32 1.32 5.52 21.19
CA SER A 32 1.98 6.64 21.85
C SER A 32 1.01 7.47 22.71
N LEU A 33 -0.26 7.64 22.27
CA LEU A 33 -1.29 8.38 23.01
C LEU A 33 -1.77 7.70 24.30
N VAL A 34 -1.67 6.37 24.39
CA VAL A 34 -2.20 5.59 25.53
C VAL A 34 -1.24 5.58 26.72
N GLY A 35 0.04 5.94 26.51
CA GLY A 35 1.10 5.89 27.50
C GLY A 35 1.04 7.02 28.52
N HIS A 36 1.21 8.27 28.10
CA HIS A 36 1.20 9.49 28.92
C HIS A 36 0.57 10.63 28.07
N PHE A 37 -0.03 11.65 28.69
CA PHE A 37 -0.54 12.83 27.97
C PHE A 37 0.55 13.92 27.95
N SER A 38 1.47 13.85 26.99
CA SER A 38 2.44 14.91 26.70
C SER A 38 1.95 15.80 25.55
N PHE A 39 2.50 17.01 25.40
CA PHE A 39 2.24 17.85 24.23
C PHE A 39 2.79 17.24 22.91
N THR A 40 3.77 16.33 23.00
CA THR A 40 4.18 15.47 21.85
C THR A 40 3.08 14.50 21.44
N ASP A 41 2.25 14.05 22.37
CA ASP A 41 1.11 13.18 22.09
C ASP A 41 -0.02 13.98 21.44
N ALA A 42 -0.17 15.27 21.75
CA ALA A 42 -1.06 16.16 21.01
C ALA A 42 -0.60 16.35 19.54
N ALA A 43 0.70 16.47 19.27
CA ALA A 43 1.26 16.58 17.92
C ALA A 43 1.13 15.26 17.12
N ALA A 44 1.30 14.12 17.80
CA ALA A 44 1.04 12.79 17.23
C ALA A 44 -0.46 12.59 16.95
N ALA A 45 -1.35 12.96 17.87
CA ALA A 45 -2.81 12.94 17.67
C ALA A 45 -3.26 13.84 16.53
N LEU A 46 -2.62 15.00 16.33
CA LEU A 46 -2.94 15.91 15.24
C LEU A 46 -2.39 15.41 13.90
N LEU A 47 -1.20 14.78 13.88
CA LEU A 47 -0.70 14.06 12.71
C LEU A 47 -1.59 12.86 12.36
N ILE A 48 -2.02 12.07 13.34
CA ILE A 48 -2.99 10.97 13.17
C ILE A 48 -4.34 11.52 12.68
N GLY A 49 -4.81 12.64 13.24
CA GLY A 49 -6.03 13.31 12.85
C GLY A 49 -5.95 13.89 11.44
N ALA A 50 -4.79 14.39 11.02
CA ALA A 50 -4.52 14.86 9.66
C ALA A 50 -4.43 13.67 8.69
N ILE A 51 -3.64 12.64 9.01
CA ILE A 51 -3.57 11.41 8.20
C ILE A 51 -4.97 10.79 8.09
N LEU A 52 -5.74 10.68 9.17
CA LEU A 52 -7.12 10.21 9.12
C LEU A 52 -7.98 11.15 8.28
N ALA A 53 -8.06 12.45 8.54
CA ALA A 53 -8.90 13.37 7.78
C ALA A 53 -8.57 13.36 6.27
N PHE A 54 -7.29 13.31 5.91
CA PHE A 54 -6.84 13.37 4.51
C PHE A 54 -6.77 12.01 3.81
N PHE A 55 -6.71 10.90 4.53
CA PHE A 55 -6.74 9.55 3.94
C PHE A 55 -8.17 8.99 3.92
N VAL A 56 -8.94 9.25 4.97
CA VAL A 56 -10.31 8.80 5.14
C VAL A 56 -11.22 9.48 4.12
N ASP A 57 -11.09 10.77 3.82
CA ASP A 57 -11.98 11.41 2.84
C ASP A 57 -11.81 10.85 1.41
N PRO A 58 -10.60 10.75 0.83
CA PRO A 58 -10.40 10.10 -0.46
C PRO A 58 -10.78 8.62 -0.46
N VAL A 59 -10.50 7.89 0.63
CA VAL A 59 -10.87 6.48 0.76
C VAL A 59 -12.39 6.31 0.87
N LEU A 60 -13.07 7.11 1.70
CA LEU A 60 -14.52 7.10 1.87
C LEU A 60 -15.23 7.56 0.61
N GLU A 61 -14.73 8.57 -0.10
CA GLU A 61 -15.31 8.98 -1.38
C GLU A 61 -15.23 7.84 -2.40
N ARG A 62 -14.13 7.07 -2.39
CA ARG A 62 -13.97 5.88 -3.24
C ARG A 62 -14.80 4.68 -2.77
N VAL A 63 -14.93 4.44 -1.47
CA VAL A 63 -15.82 3.41 -0.91
C VAL A 63 -17.28 3.72 -1.20
N ARG A 64 -17.70 4.98 -1.08
CA ARG A 64 -19.03 5.46 -1.49
C ARG A 64 -19.24 5.27 -3.00
N ALA A 65 -18.25 5.61 -3.82
CA ALA A 65 -18.29 5.36 -5.27
C ALA A 65 -18.28 3.86 -5.65
N LEU A 66 -17.86 2.97 -4.75
CA LEU A 66 -17.94 1.51 -4.92
C LEU A 66 -19.33 0.96 -4.56
N GLY A 67 -20.08 1.66 -3.69
CA GLY A 67 -21.41 1.26 -3.21
C GLY A 67 -22.59 1.88 -3.96
N GLU A 68 -22.40 3.04 -4.59
CA GLU A 68 -23.42 3.65 -5.45
C GLU A 68 -23.36 3.03 -6.85
N ASP A 69 -24.41 2.29 -7.22
CA ASP A 69 -24.64 1.78 -8.58
C ASP A 69 -24.45 2.90 -9.60
N ALA A 70 -23.39 2.80 -10.42
CA ALA A 70 -23.14 3.22 -11.81
C ALA A 70 -23.89 4.40 -12.49
N ALA A 71 -24.80 5.11 -11.83
CA ALA A 71 -25.77 6.03 -12.40
C ALA A 71 -25.34 7.50 -12.29
N HIS A 72 -24.42 7.83 -11.37
CA HIS A 72 -23.84 9.18 -11.26
C HIS A 72 -22.32 9.10 -11.44
N ARG A 73 -21.88 8.92 -12.69
CA ARG A 73 -20.46 9.01 -13.07
C ARG A 73 -19.93 10.42 -12.80
N ARG A 74 -19.41 10.67 -11.58
CA ARG A 74 -18.42 11.73 -11.39
C ARG A 74 -17.19 11.41 -12.26
N PRO A 75 -16.54 12.42 -12.87
CA PRO A 75 -15.36 12.18 -13.68
C PRO A 75 -14.29 11.47 -12.85
N GLU A 76 -13.87 10.29 -13.29
CA GLU A 76 -12.82 9.52 -12.62
C GLU A 76 -11.53 10.35 -12.55
N LYS A 77 -11.18 10.85 -11.34
CA LYS A 77 -9.90 11.52 -11.09
C LYS A 77 -8.75 10.58 -11.50
N SER A 78 -7.84 11.08 -12.34
CA SER A 78 -6.65 10.37 -12.81
C SER A 78 -5.82 9.81 -11.64
N PRO A 79 -5.23 8.61 -11.74
CA PRO A 79 -4.31 8.07 -10.73
C PRO A 79 -3.18 9.02 -10.32
N ALA A 80 -2.62 9.76 -11.28
CA ALA A 80 -1.60 10.77 -10.99
C ALA A 80 -2.16 11.94 -10.16
N PHE A 81 -3.42 12.34 -10.40
CA PHE A 81 -4.05 13.39 -9.59
C PHE A 81 -4.32 12.89 -8.18
N ALA A 82 -4.86 11.69 -8.01
CA ALA A 82 -5.13 11.10 -6.70
C ALA A 82 -3.85 10.85 -5.89
N ALA A 83 -2.78 10.39 -6.54
CA ALA A 83 -1.49 10.17 -5.88
C ALA A 83 -0.77 11.50 -5.58
N CYS A 84 -0.80 12.49 -6.48
CA CYS A 84 -0.29 13.82 -6.17
C CYS A 84 -1.10 14.48 -5.05
N GLU A 85 -2.42 14.33 -5.04
CA GLU A 85 -3.31 14.82 -3.97
C GLU A 85 -2.92 14.16 -2.64
N ALA A 86 -2.81 12.83 -2.59
CA ALA A 86 -2.38 12.10 -1.40
C ALA A 86 -0.94 12.47 -0.97
N LEU A 87 -0.01 12.64 -1.92
CA LEU A 87 1.37 13.03 -1.64
C LEU A 87 1.45 14.47 -1.11
N SER A 88 0.74 15.40 -1.73
CA SER A 88 0.65 16.79 -1.28
C SER A 88 0.04 16.85 0.12
N PHE A 89 -1.00 16.07 0.41
CA PHE A 89 -1.56 15.99 1.75
C PHE A 89 -0.60 15.34 2.76
N ALA A 90 0.13 14.29 2.38
CA ALA A 90 1.15 13.67 3.23
C ALA A 90 2.28 14.66 3.55
N VAL A 91 2.78 15.40 2.56
CA VAL A 91 3.79 16.45 2.76
C VAL A 91 3.26 17.55 3.68
N VAL A 92 2.03 18.02 3.46
CA VAL A 92 1.41 19.02 4.34
C VAL A 92 1.25 18.48 5.75
N ALA A 93 0.82 17.23 5.92
CA ALA A 93 0.69 16.61 7.24
C ALA A 93 2.04 16.49 7.96
N VAL A 94 3.12 16.11 7.25
CA VAL A 94 4.48 16.09 7.80
C VAL A 94 4.95 17.50 8.16
N CYS A 95 4.75 18.49 7.28
CA CYS A 95 5.13 19.88 7.58
C CYS A 95 4.36 20.46 8.77
N VAL A 96 3.06 20.16 8.89
CA VAL A 96 2.23 20.57 10.03
C VAL A 96 2.68 19.86 11.30
N HIS A 97 2.98 18.57 11.23
CA HIS A 97 3.53 17.83 12.35
C HIS A 97 4.87 18.39 12.81
N GLU A 98 5.81 18.65 11.90
CA GLU A 98 7.09 19.29 12.22
C GLU A 98 6.91 20.69 12.80
N ALA A 99 6.01 21.50 12.24
CA ALA A 99 5.73 22.84 12.76
C ALA A 99 5.16 22.79 14.19
N ILE A 100 4.27 21.84 14.48
CA ILE A 100 3.72 21.64 15.83
C ILE A 100 4.79 21.09 16.76
N THR A 101 5.58 20.12 16.32
CA THR A 101 6.69 19.56 17.09
C THR A 101 7.71 20.64 17.45
N VAL A 102 8.10 21.51 16.52
CA VAL A 102 9.00 22.66 16.79
C VAL A 102 8.35 23.69 17.72
N TYR A 103 7.07 24.01 17.53
CA TYR A 103 6.34 24.94 18.39
C TYR A 103 6.21 24.43 19.85
N VAL A 104 5.93 23.14 20.01
CA VAL A 104 5.82 22.45 21.30
C VAL A 104 7.19 22.21 21.94
N ALA A 105 8.18 21.82 21.12
CA ALA A 105 9.55 21.53 21.53
C ALA A 105 10.43 22.78 21.63
N ALA A 106 9.86 23.99 21.65
CA ALA A 106 10.59 25.21 22.06
C ALA A 106 11.25 25.09 23.46
N SER A 107 11.02 23.98 24.19
CA SER A 107 11.66 23.57 25.44
C SER A 107 12.69 22.42 25.33
N HIS A 108 12.86 21.74 24.18
CA HIS A 108 13.78 20.60 23.97
C HIS A 108 14.60 20.75 22.67
N SER A 109 15.83 20.24 22.64
CA SER A 109 16.80 20.52 21.57
C SER A 109 16.35 20.04 20.18
N ASN A 110 16.59 20.86 19.15
CA ASN A 110 16.25 20.58 17.73
C ASN A 110 16.84 19.26 17.18
N ALA A 111 17.87 18.69 17.82
CA ALA A 111 18.52 17.46 17.38
C ALA A 111 17.61 16.23 17.52
N GLN A 112 16.86 16.12 18.63
CA GLN A 112 15.97 14.99 18.91
C GLN A 112 14.81 14.88 17.91
N ALA A 113 14.28 16.02 17.47
CA ALA A 113 13.20 16.07 16.49
C ALA A 113 13.64 15.49 15.13
N SER A 114 14.84 15.85 14.68
CA SER A 114 15.39 15.37 13.41
C SER A 114 15.62 13.85 13.38
N GLU A 115 16.02 13.27 14.51
CA GLU A 115 16.25 11.82 14.65
C GLU A 115 14.93 11.03 14.67
N ASN A 116 13.90 11.57 15.33
CA ASN A 116 12.56 10.99 15.34
C ASN A 116 11.93 10.99 13.94
N LEU A 117 12.06 12.10 13.19
CA LEU A 117 11.58 12.19 11.81
C LEU A 117 12.31 11.19 10.90
N ALA A 118 13.64 11.11 10.99
CA ALA A 118 14.43 10.17 10.21
C ALA A 118 14.01 8.72 10.48
N THR A 119 13.72 8.39 11.74
CA THR A 119 13.24 7.06 12.15
C THR A 119 11.86 6.76 11.58
N ALA A 120 10.92 7.71 11.67
CA ALA A 120 9.57 7.56 11.13
C ALA A 120 9.57 7.40 9.59
N VAL A 121 10.40 8.17 8.88
CA VAL A 121 10.56 8.07 7.43
C VAL A 121 11.22 6.74 7.04
N SER A 122 12.25 6.31 7.76
CA SER A 122 12.89 5.01 7.55
C SER A 122 11.88 3.87 7.70
N GLN A 123 11.07 3.91 8.76
CA GLN A 123 10.00 2.95 8.96
C GLN A 123 8.96 3.02 7.83
N ALA A 124 8.65 4.20 7.29
CA ALA A 124 7.67 4.31 6.21
C ALA A 124 8.16 3.63 4.94
N LEU A 125 9.44 3.86 4.64
CA LEU A 125 10.11 3.25 3.50
C LEU A 125 10.19 1.74 3.63
N GLN A 126 10.46 1.22 4.83
CA GLN A 126 10.48 -0.21 5.13
C GLN A 126 9.19 -0.92 4.71
N TRP A 127 8.04 -0.37 5.14
CA TRP A 127 6.73 -0.97 4.84
C TRP A 127 6.25 -0.66 3.43
N ALA A 128 6.55 0.53 2.89
CA ALA A 128 6.10 0.94 1.56
C ALA A 128 6.87 0.27 0.41
N ALA A 129 8.13 -0.12 0.63
CA ALA A 129 9.00 -0.62 -0.44
C ALA A 129 8.44 -1.87 -1.13
N MET A 130 8.01 -2.87 -0.35
CA MET A 130 7.55 -4.16 -0.89
C MET A 130 6.30 -4.04 -1.78
N PRO A 131 5.20 -3.43 -1.32
CA PRO A 131 4.02 -3.20 -2.16
C PRO A 131 4.33 -2.35 -3.39
N PHE A 132 5.22 -1.35 -3.25
CA PHE A 132 5.63 -0.51 -4.36
C PHE A 132 6.29 -1.34 -5.48
N VAL A 133 7.36 -2.07 -5.16
CA VAL A 133 8.12 -2.83 -6.17
C VAL A 133 7.29 -3.96 -6.78
N ILE A 134 6.44 -4.61 -5.98
CA ILE A 134 5.54 -5.66 -6.47
C ILE A 134 4.49 -5.08 -7.41
N THR A 135 3.91 -3.94 -7.08
CA THR A 135 2.95 -3.27 -7.97
C THR A 135 3.61 -2.82 -9.27
N VAL A 136 4.84 -2.29 -9.21
CA VAL A 136 5.61 -1.97 -10.43
C VAL A 136 5.88 -3.23 -11.27
N ALA A 137 6.25 -4.34 -10.64
CA ALA A 137 6.46 -5.62 -11.34
C ALA A 137 5.18 -6.13 -11.99
N TRP A 138 4.01 -6.00 -11.34
CA TRP A 138 2.72 -6.32 -11.94
C TRP A 138 2.44 -5.47 -13.19
N LEU A 139 2.71 -4.17 -13.15
CA LEU A 139 2.55 -3.30 -14.31
C LEU A 139 3.50 -3.69 -15.44
N ALA A 140 4.74 -4.05 -15.13
CA ALA A 140 5.72 -4.56 -16.09
C ALA A 140 5.35 -5.94 -16.66
N ALA A 141 4.58 -6.74 -15.92
CA ALA A 141 4.12 -8.07 -16.35
C ALA A 141 3.22 -8.03 -17.59
N ARG A 142 2.64 -6.87 -17.90
CA ARG A 142 1.89 -6.62 -19.14
C ARG A 142 2.75 -6.59 -20.40
N GLY A 143 4.04 -6.34 -20.25
CA GLY A 143 4.99 -6.30 -21.34
C GLY A 143 5.33 -7.69 -21.89
N PRO A 144 6.27 -7.75 -22.85
CA PRO A 144 6.82 -9.03 -23.31
C PRO A 144 7.41 -9.83 -22.14
N ARG A 145 7.46 -11.16 -22.28
CA ARG A 145 7.98 -12.07 -21.22
C ARG A 145 9.37 -11.68 -20.74
N TRP A 146 10.20 -11.14 -21.63
CA TRP A 146 11.56 -10.70 -21.31
C TRP A 146 11.61 -9.45 -20.41
N THR A 147 10.58 -8.60 -20.36
CA THR A 147 10.54 -7.50 -19.36
C THR A 147 9.84 -7.93 -18.08
N ALA A 148 8.82 -8.79 -18.20
CA ALA A 148 8.01 -9.25 -17.07
C ALA A 148 8.82 -10.05 -16.04
N TRP A 149 9.60 -11.05 -16.48
CA TRP A 149 10.34 -11.93 -15.57
C TRP A 149 11.49 -11.23 -14.85
N PRO A 150 12.33 -10.41 -15.52
CA PRO A 150 13.35 -9.63 -14.82
C PRO A 150 12.76 -8.63 -13.84
N ALA A 151 11.63 -7.99 -14.16
CA ALA A 151 10.97 -7.08 -13.22
C ALA A 151 10.47 -7.80 -11.96
N ALA A 152 9.90 -9.00 -12.11
CA ALA A 152 9.50 -9.83 -10.98
C ALA A 152 10.71 -10.29 -10.15
N ALA A 153 11.78 -10.78 -10.79
CA ALA A 153 13.00 -11.17 -10.11
C ALA A 153 13.63 -9.98 -9.36
N LEU A 154 13.67 -8.80 -9.99
CA LEU A 154 14.16 -7.58 -9.38
C LEU A 154 13.34 -7.17 -8.16
N ALA A 155 12.01 -7.31 -8.19
CA ALA A 155 11.18 -7.03 -7.02
C ALA A 155 11.52 -7.95 -5.83
N VAL A 156 11.80 -9.24 -6.08
CA VAL A 156 12.25 -10.17 -5.03
C VAL A 156 13.63 -9.78 -4.49
N VAL A 157 14.57 -9.46 -5.38
CA VAL A 157 15.92 -9.03 -4.98
C VAL A 157 15.85 -7.73 -4.16
N ILE A 158 15.08 -6.74 -4.59
CA ILE A 158 14.90 -5.49 -3.83
C ILE A 158 14.28 -5.79 -2.47
N GLY A 159 13.28 -6.65 -2.39
CA GLY A 159 12.70 -7.04 -1.10
C GLY A 159 13.70 -7.65 -0.13
N TYR A 160 14.55 -8.54 -0.64
CA TYR A 160 15.63 -9.13 0.16
C TYR A 160 16.68 -8.09 0.57
N LEU A 161 17.09 -7.22 -0.36
CA LEU A 161 18.03 -6.14 -0.08
C LEU A 161 17.47 -5.14 0.94
N CYS A 162 16.18 -4.81 0.89
CA CYS A 162 15.53 -4.00 1.92
C CYS A 162 15.68 -4.65 3.29
N GLY A 163 15.43 -5.96 3.40
CA GLY A 163 15.65 -6.70 4.65
C GLY A 163 17.09 -6.58 5.17
N LEU A 164 18.09 -6.61 4.29
CA LEU A 164 19.50 -6.43 4.69
C LEU A 164 19.83 -4.98 5.08
N VAL A 165 19.38 -4.01 4.29
CA VAL A 165 19.65 -2.58 4.51
C VAL A 165 19.02 -2.07 5.81
N PHE A 166 17.86 -2.61 6.16
CA PHE A 166 17.16 -2.28 7.41
C PHE A 166 17.46 -3.26 8.55
N GLU A 167 18.48 -4.09 8.40
CA GLU A 167 18.98 -5.01 9.44
C GLU A 167 17.90 -5.94 10.03
N TRP A 168 16.96 -6.37 9.18
CA TRP A 168 15.92 -7.30 9.60
C TRP A 168 16.50 -8.65 9.98
N GLY A 169 16.02 -9.22 11.09
CA GLY A 169 16.35 -10.59 11.44
C GLY A 169 15.90 -11.56 10.34
N GLY A 170 16.68 -12.62 10.09
CA GLY A 170 16.38 -13.58 9.01
C GLY A 170 14.97 -14.18 9.06
N ARG A 171 14.39 -14.29 10.26
CA ARG A 171 12.98 -14.66 10.45
C ARG A 171 12.02 -13.65 9.82
N VAL A 172 12.19 -12.36 10.11
CA VAL A 172 11.36 -11.26 9.57
C VAL A 172 11.48 -11.22 8.06
N ILE A 173 12.71 -11.38 7.53
CA ILE A 173 12.94 -11.49 6.09
C ILE A 173 12.11 -12.63 5.49
N ALA A 174 12.14 -13.82 6.11
CA ALA A 174 11.39 -14.98 5.61
C ALA A 174 9.88 -14.78 5.70
N THR A 175 9.36 -14.29 6.83
CA THR A 175 7.93 -14.09 7.06
C THR A 175 7.34 -12.98 6.18
N THR A 176 8.16 -12.04 5.72
CA THR A 176 7.75 -11.00 4.77
C THR A 176 7.91 -11.44 3.31
N LEU A 177 9.05 -12.04 2.94
CA LEU A 177 9.34 -12.39 1.55
C LEU A 177 8.46 -13.51 1.02
N ILE A 178 8.23 -14.57 1.80
CA ILE A 178 7.46 -15.73 1.33
C ILE A 178 6.05 -15.34 0.88
N PRO A 179 5.20 -14.73 1.74
CA PRO A 179 3.88 -14.27 1.31
C PRO A 179 3.96 -13.20 0.21
N SER A 180 4.95 -12.30 0.25
CA SER A 180 5.12 -11.28 -0.79
C SER A 180 5.44 -11.86 -2.17
N VAL A 181 6.25 -12.91 -2.25
CA VAL A 181 6.56 -13.63 -3.49
C VAL A 181 5.31 -14.35 -4.02
N LEU A 182 4.52 -14.98 -3.13
CA LEU A 182 3.25 -15.59 -3.51
C LEU A 182 2.25 -14.55 -4.06
N ILE A 183 2.16 -13.39 -3.41
CA ILE A 183 1.37 -12.25 -3.87
C ILE A 183 1.86 -11.76 -5.24
N LEU A 184 3.18 -11.60 -5.41
CA LEU A 184 3.80 -11.18 -6.66
C LEU A 184 3.43 -12.13 -7.80
N ILE A 185 3.60 -13.44 -7.60
CA ILE A 185 3.28 -14.47 -8.60
C ILE A 185 1.79 -14.43 -8.95
N ALA A 186 0.91 -14.45 -7.95
CA ALA A 186 -0.53 -14.43 -8.16
C ALA A 186 -0.98 -13.19 -8.95
N GLY A 187 -0.50 -12.01 -8.57
CA GLY A 187 -0.82 -10.78 -9.30
C GLY A 187 -0.24 -10.72 -10.71
N CYS A 188 0.98 -11.25 -10.93
CA CYS A 188 1.56 -11.39 -12.28
C CYS A 188 0.69 -12.28 -13.17
N VAL A 189 0.15 -13.38 -12.65
CA VAL A 189 -0.77 -14.26 -13.39
C VAL A 189 -2.06 -13.51 -13.72
N ILE A 190 -2.71 -12.90 -12.72
CA ILE A 190 -3.97 -12.16 -12.88
C ILE A 190 -3.84 -11.03 -13.92
N VAL A 191 -2.79 -10.21 -13.82
CA VAL A 191 -2.57 -9.06 -14.71
C VAL A 191 -2.25 -9.48 -16.15
N ARG A 192 -1.61 -10.64 -16.34
CA ARG A 192 -1.32 -11.19 -17.67
C ARG A 192 -2.55 -11.79 -18.34
N GLU A 193 -3.40 -12.44 -17.57
CA GLU A 193 -4.62 -13.06 -18.09
C GLU A 193 -5.68 -12.01 -18.43
N GLN A 194 -5.89 -11.02 -17.56
CA GLN A 194 -6.99 -10.06 -17.70
C GLN A 194 -6.57 -8.64 -17.30
N TRP A 195 -6.87 -7.68 -18.17
CA TRP A 195 -6.65 -6.25 -17.91
C TRP A 195 -7.94 -5.47 -18.10
N ASP A 196 -8.75 -5.48 -17.05
CA ASP A 196 -10.05 -4.83 -16.98
C ASP A 196 -10.14 -3.97 -15.69
N PRO A 197 -11.20 -3.18 -15.51
CA PRO A 197 -11.38 -2.38 -14.29
C PRO A 197 -11.45 -3.21 -12.99
N SER A 198 -11.68 -4.53 -13.08
CA SER A 198 -11.72 -5.44 -11.93
C SER A 198 -10.37 -6.06 -11.59
N THR A 199 -9.34 -5.94 -12.45
CA THR A 199 -8.02 -6.58 -12.28
C THR A 199 -7.43 -6.30 -10.90
N PHE A 200 -7.41 -5.04 -10.44
CA PHE A 200 -6.83 -4.70 -9.13
C PHE A 200 -7.68 -5.16 -7.94
N ARG A 201 -9.01 -5.27 -8.10
CA ARG A 201 -9.87 -5.89 -7.09
C ARG A 201 -9.59 -7.39 -6.97
N ARG A 202 -9.26 -8.06 -8.07
CA ARG A 202 -8.82 -9.47 -8.05
C ARG A 202 -7.44 -9.62 -7.44
N CYS A 203 -6.50 -8.71 -7.75
CA CYS A 203 -5.22 -8.66 -7.05
C CYS A 203 -5.42 -8.44 -5.54
N ALA A 204 -6.31 -7.53 -5.14
CA ALA A 204 -6.65 -7.33 -3.72
C ALA A 204 -7.17 -8.59 -3.05
N ARG A 205 -8.07 -9.33 -3.73
CA ARG A 205 -8.58 -10.61 -3.24
C ARG A 205 -7.48 -11.66 -3.13
N ALA A 206 -6.61 -11.76 -4.13
CA ALA A 206 -5.47 -12.68 -4.11
C ALA A 206 -4.51 -12.34 -2.96
N THR A 207 -4.19 -11.06 -2.78
CA THR A 207 -3.40 -10.55 -1.66
C THR A 207 -4.03 -10.91 -0.32
N ALA A 208 -5.34 -10.69 -0.16
CA ALA A 208 -6.06 -11.04 1.07
C ALA A 208 -6.02 -12.55 1.33
N VAL A 209 -6.27 -13.39 0.31
CA VAL A 209 -6.25 -14.85 0.45
C VAL A 209 -4.86 -15.34 0.83
N VAL A 210 -3.80 -14.88 0.14
CA VAL A 210 -2.42 -15.28 0.46
C VAL A 210 -2.04 -14.84 1.86
N ALA A 211 -2.31 -13.58 2.23
CA ALA A 211 -2.01 -13.04 3.55
C ALA A 211 -2.74 -13.80 4.67
N LEU A 212 -4.05 -14.00 4.54
CA LEU A 212 -4.84 -14.73 5.53
C LEU A 212 -4.40 -16.18 5.64
N SER A 213 -4.15 -16.85 4.51
CA SER A 213 -3.67 -18.24 4.52
C SER A 213 -2.31 -18.35 5.20
N TRP A 214 -1.41 -17.39 4.95
CA TRP A 214 -0.10 -17.34 5.59
C TRP A 214 -0.19 -17.11 7.10
N LEU A 215 -0.99 -16.14 7.54
CA LEU A 215 -1.18 -15.86 8.97
C LEU A 215 -1.85 -17.02 9.71
N VAL A 216 -2.84 -17.67 9.09
CA VAL A 216 -3.48 -18.87 9.66
C VAL A 216 -2.49 -20.03 9.72
N LEU A 217 -1.69 -20.27 8.67
CA LEU A 217 -0.71 -21.34 8.63
C LEU A 217 0.38 -21.15 9.69
N THR A 218 0.94 -19.95 9.78
CA THR A 218 1.99 -19.64 10.76
C THR A 218 1.46 -19.61 12.19
N GLY A 219 0.23 -19.12 12.40
CA GLY A 219 -0.47 -19.20 13.68
C GLY A 219 -0.76 -20.63 14.13
N ALA A 220 -1.25 -21.49 13.22
CA ALA A 220 -1.49 -22.90 13.49
C ALA A 220 -0.19 -23.65 13.80
N LEU A 221 0.89 -23.36 13.05
CA LEU A 221 2.22 -23.91 13.32
C LEU A 221 2.73 -23.49 14.70
N GLN A 222 2.60 -22.20 15.05
CA GLN A 222 3.00 -21.70 16.37
C GLN A 222 2.19 -22.34 17.50
N LEU A 223 0.89 -22.55 17.30
CA LEU A 223 0.03 -23.25 18.26
C LEU A 223 0.44 -24.70 18.44
N ALA A 224 0.75 -25.42 17.34
CA ALA A 224 1.21 -26.80 17.39
C ALA A 224 2.56 -26.93 18.13
N LEU A 225 3.50 -26.02 17.87
CA LEU A 225 4.79 -25.96 18.57
C LEU A 225 4.62 -25.67 20.07
N TRP A 226 3.70 -24.77 20.41
CA TRP A 226 3.36 -24.46 21.79
C TRP A 226 2.74 -25.67 22.51
N LEU A 227 1.83 -26.40 21.86
CA LEU A 227 1.26 -27.65 22.38
C LEU A 227 2.30 -28.76 22.54
N ALA A 228 3.36 -28.75 21.73
CA ALA A 228 4.50 -29.67 21.84
C ALA A 228 5.57 -29.21 22.85
N HIS A 229 5.34 -28.10 23.58
CA HIS A 229 6.28 -27.49 24.52
C HIS A 229 7.65 -27.12 23.91
N ILE A 230 7.69 -26.81 22.60
CA ILE A 230 8.90 -26.35 21.91
C ILE A 230 8.93 -24.82 21.90
N GLU A 231 9.61 -24.22 22.88
CA GLU A 231 9.71 -22.75 22.99
C GLU A 231 10.86 -22.13 22.20
N SER A 232 11.82 -22.95 21.76
CA SER A 232 13.03 -22.51 21.06
C SER A 232 12.78 -21.98 19.64
N PHE A 233 11.66 -22.38 19.02
CA PHE A 233 11.30 -21.97 17.67
C PHE A 233 10.03 -21.12 17.67
N ARG A 234 10.17 -19.82 17.39
CA ARG A 234 9.06 -18.89 17.23
C ARG A 234 9.04 -18.36 15.81
N VAL A 235 7.94 -18.60 15.11
CA VAL A 235 7.72 -18.16 13.71
C VAL A 235 7.38 -16.68 13.67
N TYR A 236 6.55 -16.21 14.61
CA TYR A 236 6.21 -14.82 14.80
C TYR A 236 6.38 -14.45 16.29
N THR A 237 6.85 -13.23 16.56
CA THR A 237 6.53 -12.60 17.84
C THR A 237 5.10 -12.05 17.77
N SER A 238 4.46 -11.83 18.93
CA SER A 238 3.12 -11.24 18.92
C SER A 238 3.10 -9.86 18.24
N ALA A 239 4.16 -9.06 18.41
CA ALA A 239 4.27 -7.75 17.78
C ALA A 239 4.39 -7.87 16.26
N ASP A 240 5.27 -8.74 15.77
CA ASP A 240 5.48 -8.98 14.34
C ASP A 240 4.17 -9.45 13.65
N PHE A 241 3.42 -10.35 14.31
CA PHE A 241 2.17 -10.87 13.76
C PHE A 241 1.12 -9.76 13.54
N TRP A 242 0.93 -8.90 14.55
CA TRP A 242 -0.04 -7.80 14.45
C TRP A 242 0.43 -6.71 13.49
N SER A 243 1.74 -6.50 13.34
CA SER A 243 2.31 -5.60 12.34
C SER A 243 2.01 -6.09 10.93
N ASP A 244 2.29 -7.36 10.63
CA ASP A 244 2.01 -7.96 9.34
C ASP A 244 0.51 -7.95 9.00
N LEU A 245 -0.36 -8.24 9.98
CA LEU A 245 -1.81 -8.17 9.76
C LEU A 245 -2.25 -6.76 9.34
N ARG A 246 -1.79 -5.72 10.05
CA ARG A 246 -2.11 -4.31 9.73
C ARG A 246 -1.57 -3.91 8.36
N PHE A 247 -0.34 -4.32 8.05
CA PHE A 247 0.28 -4.13 6.75
C PHE A 247 -0.55 -4.73 5.61
N TYR A 248 -0.97 -6.00 5.73
CA TYR A 248 -1.78 -6.66 4.69
C TYR A 248 -3.17 -6.03 4.55
N ILE A 249 -3.81 -5.61 5.65
CA ILE A 249 -5.08 -4.86 5.60
C ILE A 249 -4.91 -3.58 4.79
N GLY A 250 -3.83 -2.83 5.06
CA GLY A 250 -3.51 -1.61 4.32
C GLY A 250 -3.30 -1.86 2.83
N TRP A 251 -2.55 -2.90 2.49
CA TRP A 251 -2.26 -3.26 1.10
C TRP A 251 -3.54 -3.64 0.34
N VAL A 252 -4.38 -4.51 0.93
CA VAL A 252 -5.66 -4.90 0.33
C VAL A 252 -6.55 -3.68 0.15
N THR A 253 -6.65 -2.80 1.15
CA THR A 253 -7.44 -1.58 1.08
C THR A 253 -6.95 -0.67 -0.05
N GLY A 254 -5.64 -0.48 -0.15
CA GLY A 254 -5.02 0.31 -1.21
C GLY A 254 -5.34 -0.19 -2.61
N LEU A 255 -5.42 -1.51 -2.80
CA LEU A 255 -5.79 -2.13 -4.08
C LEU A 255 -7.29 -2.06 -4.39
N VAL A 256 -8.16 -2.17 -3.37
CA VAL A 256 -9.63 -2.07 -3.54
C VAL A 256 -10.05 -0.65 -3.90
N VAL A 257 -9.43 0.34 -3.25
CA VAL A 257 -9.76 1.77 -3.35
C VAL A 257 -8.89 2.45 -4.43
N ALA A 258 -8.06 1.66 -5.14
CA ALA A 258 -7.09 2.19 -6.07
C ALA A 258 -7.74 3.04 -7.18
N PRO A 259 -7.15 4.18 -7.56
CA PRO A 259 -7.68 5.01 -8.63
C PRO A 259 -7.63 4.24 -9.97
N GLY A 260 -8.64 4.47 -10.82
CA GLY A 260 -8.78 3.78 -12.10
C GLY A 260 -7.55 3.95 -13.00
N LEU A 261 -6.66 2.96 -13.01
CA LEU A 261 -5.52 2.90 -13.92
C LEU A 261 -5.92 2.37 -15.31
N VAL A 262 -7.01 1.59 -15.35
CA VAL A 262 -7.57 1.01 -16.56
C VAL A 262 -8.76 1.87 -16.99
N ALA A 263 -8.67 2.49 -18.17
CA ALA A 263 -9.80 3.24 -18.72
C ALA A 263 -11.00 2.28 -18.92
N PRO A 264 -12.22 2.66 -18.51
CA PRO A 264 -13.39 1.84 -18.78
C PRO A 264 -13.55 1.66 -20.28
N ILE A 265 -13.76 0.42 -20.72
CA ILE A 265 -14.11 0.11 -22.11
C ILE A 265 -15.45 0.80 -22.37
N ASN A 266 -15.44 1.88 -23.15
CA ASN A 266 -16.66 2.54 -23.60
C ASN A 266 -17.46 1.59 -24.50
N ARG A 267 -18.29 0.73 -23.90
CA ARG A 267 -19.29 -0.09 -24.62
C ARG A 267 -20.37 0.75 -25.33
N HIS A 268 -20.33 2.07 -25.17
CA HIS A 268 -21.23 3.03 -25.83
C HIS A 268 -20.56 3.90 -26.89
N ALA A 269 -19.35 3.55 -27.34
CA ALA A 269 -18.94 3.96 -28.68
C ALA A 269 -19.83 3.19 -29.68
N ARG A 270 -21.08 3.63 -29.84
CA ARG A 270 -21.92 3.27 -30.98
C ARG A 270 -21.03 3.48 -32.20
N PRO A 271 -20.88 2.48 -33.10
CA PRO A 271 -20.33 2.77 -34.41
C PRO A 271 -21.15 3.93 -34.96
N ALA A 272 -20.48 5.02 -35.30
CA ALA A 272 -21.11 6.15 -35.95
C ALA A 272 -21.92 5.59 -37.11
N ASP A 273 -23.21 5.88 -37.04
CA ASP A 273 -24.24 5.52 -37.98
C ASP A 273 -23.72 5.64 -39.42
N ASP A 274 -23.52 4.48 -40.07
CA ASP A 274 -22.97 4.29 -41.43
C ASP A 274 -24.00 4.74 -42.50
N SER A 275 -24.75 5.80 -42.18
CA SER A 275 -25.82 6.40 -42.98
C SER A 275 -25.30 7.03 -44.27
N TRP A 276 -23.98 7.26 -44.41
CA TRP A 276 -23.39 7.76 -45.65
C TRP A 276 -23.22 6.68 -46.73
N ARG A 277 -23.34 5.38 -46.42
CA ARG A 277 -23.18 4.29 -47.40
C ARG A 277 -24.48 3.89 -48.13
N ARG A 278 -25.64 4.50 -47.82
CA ARG A 278 -26.93 4.21 -48.49
C ARG A 278 -27.38 5.26 -49.51
N ARG A 279 -26.44 5.98 -50.14
CA ARG A 279 -26.71 6.79 -51.33
C ARG A 279 -25.78 6.38 -52.47
N ARG A 280 -26.06 5.23 -53.09
CA ARG A 280 -25.68 4.91 -54.47
C ARG A 280 -26.81 4.12 -55.10
#